data_AF-A0AAW7Y5I7-F1
#
_entry.id   AF-A0AAW7Y5I7-F1
#
_cell.length_a   1.000
_cell.length_b   1.000
_cell.length_c   1.000
_cell.angle_alpha   90.00
_cell.angle_beta   90.00
_cell.angle_gamma   90.00
#
_symmetry.space_group_name_H-M   'P 1'
#
loop_
_entity.id
_entity.type
_entity.pdbx_description
1 polymer ?
#
loop_
_entity_poly.entity_id
_entity_poly.type
_entity_poly.pdbx_seq_one_letter_code
_entity_poly.pdbx_strand_id
1 'polypeptide(L)' 'MEQKVLIADTQAILDAFLDNGLHRDHTIYCQFPHCTKNNDEQRLFEAQYIEFNDGYSCSKNWKML' A
#
# COMPACT_ATOMS: atom_id res chain seq x y z
N MET A 1 -2.58 3.43 -20.99
CA MET A 1 -1.43 3.94 -20.21
C MET A 1 -1.05 2.83 -19.25
N GLU A 2 0.22 2.41 -19.22
CA GLU A 2 0.70 1.43 -18.24
C GLU A 2 0.51 2.00 -16.83
N GLN A 3 -0.25 1.32 -15.99
CA GLN A 3 -0.32 1.65 -14.57
C GLN A 3 1.04 1.31 -13.96
N LYS A 4 1.82 2.35 -13.64
CA LYS A 4 3.11 2.19 -12.99
C LYS A 4 2.90 1.70 -11.55
N VAL A 5 3.55 0.59 -11.21
CA VAL A 5 3.60 0.06 -9.85
C VAL A 5 4.78 0.72 -9.12
N LEU A 6 4.53 1.29 -7.96
CA LEU A 6 5.58 1.78 -7.07
C LEU A 6 6.07 0.61 -6.21
N ILE A 7 7.38 0.45 -6.10
CA ILE A 7 7.99 -0.59 -5.28
C ILE A 7 8.49 0.04 -3.98
N ALA A 8 7.97 -0.44 -2.85
CA ALA A 8 8.48 -0.11 -1.53
C ALA A 8 9.33 -1.29 -1.03
N ASP A 9 10.65 -1.14 -1.05
CA ASP A 9 11.59 -2.18 -0.57
C ASP A 9 11.71 -2.21 0.95
N THR A 10 11.33 -1.12 1.62
CA THR A 10 11.42 -0.91 3.06
C THR A 10 10.18 -0.17 3.58
N GLN A 11 9.88 -0.34 4.88
CA GLN A 11 8.78 0.38 5.54
C GLN A 11 8.91 1.90 5.39
N ALA A 12 10.13 2.45 5.47
CA ALA A 12 10.36 3.87 5.33
C ALA A 12 9.96 4.42 3.94
N ILE A 13 10.15 3.63 2.87
CA ILE A 13 9.68 4.01 1.53
C ILE A 13 8.15 3.96 1.45
N LEU A 14 7.53 2.93 2.04
CA LEU A 14 6.06 2.87 2.13
C LEU A 14 5.53 4.10 2.88
N ASP A 15 6.09 4.45 4.03
CA ASP A 15 5.70 5.61 4.81
C ASP A 15 5.81 6.91 3.98
N ALA A 16 6.90 7.07 3.21
CA ALA A 16 7.05 8.21 2.30
C ALA A 16 5.99 8.22 1.19
N PHE A 17 5.63 7.08 0.60
CA PHE A 17 4.55 7.00 -0.39
C PHE A 17 3.18 7.32 0.23
N LEU A 18 2.96 6.89 1.48
CA LEU A 18 1.75 7.22 2.22
C LEU A 18 1.69 8.72 2.55
N ASP A 19 2.80 9.32 2.98
CA ASP A 19 2.90 10.75 3.35
C ASP A 19 2.68 11.66 2.15
N ASN A 20 3.21 11.27 0.98
CA ASN A 20 3.05 12.02 -0.27
C ASN A 20 1.70 11.74 -0.97
N GLY A 21 0.85 10.87 -0.42
CA GLY A 21 -0.45 10.56 -1.00
C GLY A 21 -0.42 9.66 -2.24
N LEU A 22 0.75 9.10 -2.60
CA LEU A 22 0.92 8.33 -3.84
C LEU A 22 0.08 7.05 -3.88
N HIS A 23 -0.20 6.47 -2.71
CA HIS A 23 -1.08 5.32 -2.53
C HIS A 23 -2.51 5.52 -3.06
N ARG A 24 -2.95 6.76 -3.28
CA ARG A 24 -4.30 7.07 -3.79
C ARG A 24 -4.42 6.94 -5.30
N ASP A 25 -3.32 7.13 -6.01
CA ASP A 25 -3.27 7.20 -7.48
C ASP A 25 -2.41 6.09 -8.12
N HIS A 26 -1.63 5.38 -7.30
CA HIS A 26 -0.72 4.33 -7.73
C HIS A 26 -0.89 3.04 -6.94
N THR A 27 -0.72 1.92 -7.64
CA THR A 27 -0.52 0.60 -7.02
C THR A 27 0.86 0.56 -6.37
N ILE A 28 0.92 0.12 -5.11
CA ILE A 28 2.17 -0.07 -4.38
C ILE A 28 2.39 -1.56 -4.11
N TYR A 29 3.60 -2.05 -4.39
CA TYR A 29 4.04 -3.38 -3.97
C TYR A 29 5.15 -3.26 -2.93
N CYS A 30 4.97 -3.89 -1.77
CA CYS A 30 5.89 -3.90 -0.66
C CYS A 30 6.72 -5.20 -0.68
N GLN A 31 8.05 -5.10 -0.74
CA GLN A 31 8.95 -6.26 -0.74
C GLN A 31 9.24 -6.81 0.66
N PHE A 32 8.45 -6.40 1.65
CA PHE A 32 8.52 -6.81 3.05
C PHE A 32 7.12 -7.25 3.52
N PRO A 33 7.03 -8.11 4.55
CA PRO A 33 5.74 -8.64 5.00
C PRO A 33 4.91 -7.56 5.68
N HIS A 34 3.58 -7.71 5.67
CA HIS A 34 2.71 -6.76 6.34
C HIS A 34 2.94 -6.77 7.86
N CYS A 35 3.18 -5.59 8.43
CA CYS A 35 3.44 -5.44 9.86
C CYS A 35 2.24 -4.77 10.56
N THR A 36 1.37 -5.58 11.16
CA THR A 36 0.16 -5.15 11.89
C THR A 36 0.43 -4.33 13.16
N LYS A 37 1.69 -4.16 13.55
CA LYS A 37 2.06 -3.38 14.74
C LYS A 37 2.01 -1.86 14.51
N ASN A 38 1.94 -1.42 13.26
CA ASN A 38 1.91 -0.01 12.90
C ASN A 38 0.47 0.47 12.68
N ASN A 39 0.16 1.65 13.22
CA ASN A 39 -1.16 2.28 13.24
C ASN A 39 -1.64 2.79 11.85
N ASP A 40 -1.02 2.32 10.76
CA ASP A 40 -1.25 2.82 9.40
C ASP A 40 -2.52 2.25 8.75
N GLU A 41 -3.29 1.41 9.44
CA GLU A 41 -4.52 0.79 8.90
C GLU A 41 -5.51 1.81 8.33
N GLN A 42 -5.64 3.00 8.94
CA GLN A 42 -6.48 4.07 8.40
C GLN A 42 -5.97 4.62 7.07
N ARG A 43 -4.65 4.69 6.89
CA ARG A 43 -4.01 5.25 5.68
C ARG A 43 -4.00 4.21 4.56
N LEU A 44 -3.78 2.94 4.91
CA LEU A 44 -3.89 1.81 3.99
C LEU A 44 -5.32 1.66 3.44
N PHE A 45 -6.34 2.04 4.20
CA PHE A 45 -7.73 2.02 3.76
C PHE A 45 -8.04 3.03 2.63
N GLU A 46 -7.31 4.14 2.56
CA GLU A 46 -7.48 5.13 1.49
C GLU A 46 -6.79 4.74 0.18
N ALA A 47 -5.94 3.72 0.23
CA ALA A 47 -5.11 3.31 -0.89
C ALA A 47 -5.93 2.68 -2.01
N GLN A 48 -5.53 2.95 -3.25
CA GLN A 48 -6.06 2.31 -4.44
C GLN A 48 -5.81 0.80 -4.37
N TYR A 49 -4.54 0.42 -4.24
CA TYR A 49 -4.10 -0.96 -4.06
C TYR A 49 -2.69 -1.01 -3.47
N ILE A 50 -2.52 -1.75 -2.38
CA ILE A 50 -1.24 -2.07 -1.78
C ILE A 50 -1.17 -3.58 -1.59
N GLU A 51 -0.07 -4.20 -2.00
CA GLU A 51 0.20 -5.62 -1.77
C GLU A 51 1.56 -5.80 -1.12
N PHE A 52 1.64 -6.74 -0.18
CA PHE A 52 2.85 -7.10 0.55
C PHE A 52 3.33 -8.47 0.11
N ASN A 53 4.62 -8.75 0.29
CA ASN A 53 5.25 -9.98 -0.21
C ASN A 53 4.77 -11.27 0.49
N ASP A 54 4.04 -11.15 1.60
CA ASP A 54 3.39 -12.23 2.32
C ASP A 54 1.97 -12.54 1.80
N GLY A 55 1.54 -11.84 0.74
CA GLY A 55 0.23 -11.98 0.11
C GLY A 55 -0.87 -11.17 0.77
N TYR A 56 -0.56 -10.40 1.83
CA TYR A 56 -1.51 -9.45 2.38
C TYR A 56 -1.73 -8.31 1.40
N SER A 57 -2.98 -7.89 1.20
CA SER A 57 -3.31 -6.77 0.33
C SER A 57 -4.42 -5.90 0.90
N CYS A 58 -4.36 -4.61 0.57
CA CYS A 58 -5.35 -3.59 0.93
C CYS A 58 -5.80 -2.89 -0.35
N SER A 59 -7.11 -2.73 -0.53
CA SER A 59 -7.64 -1.91 -1.61
C SER A 59 -8.91 -1.19 -1.17
N LYS A 60 -9.11 0.02 -1.69
CA LYS A 60 -10.35 0.79 -1.53
C LYS A 60 -11.62 0.01 -1.89
N ASN A 61 -11.51 -1.03 -2.73
CA ASN A 61 -12.62 -1.86 -3.18
C ASN A 61 -12.91 -3.09 -2.30
N TRP A 62 -12.16 -3.32 -1.22
CA TRP A 62 -12.34 -4.51 -0.38
C TRP A 62 -13.67 -4.52 0.40
N LYS A 63 -14.43 -3.41 0.46
CA LYS A 63 -15.71 -3.31 1.17
C LYS A 63 -16.98 -3.39 0.30
N MET A 64 -16.90 -3.93 -0.92
CA MET A 64 -18.07 -4.16 -1.79
C MET A 64 -18.41 -5.65 -2.01
N LEU A 65 -18.17 -6.51 -1.01
CA LEU A 65 -18.72 -7.88 -0.94
C LEU A 65 -19.25 -8.18 0.45
#